data_AF-A0A5B8UG49-F1
#
_entry.id   AF-A0A5B8UG49-F1
#
_cell.length_a   1.000
_cell.length_b   1.000
_cell.length_c   1.000
_cell.angle_alpha   90.00
_cell.angle_beta   90.00
_cell.angle_gamma   90.00
#
_symmetry.space_group_name_H-M   'P 1'
#
loop_
_entity.id
_entity.type
_entity.pdbx_description
1 polymer ?
#
loop_
_entity_poly.entity_id
_entity_poly.type
_entity_poly.pdbx_seq_one_letter_code
_entity_poly.pdbx_strand_id
1 'polypeptide(L)'
;MRESIRSTEKIYTRKEAADMLKGKERDIHLLREDLKQAYNDILLLTKEVQALKEKIQTHENPDDGYRKEWTWVKKIVFVLEQAGKPLRSPEIIEVLAKREEHLRNHWNQAQYFSAFLDMALKAERIKREKRKGERGFYYFLT
;
A
#
# COMPACT_ATOMS: atom_id res chain seq x y z
N MET A 1 -43.34 -3.60 -47.81
CA MET A 1 -42.00 -3.45 -48.42
C MET A 1 -40.99 -4.08 -47.48
N ARG A 2 -40.32 -5.17 -47.89
CA ARG A 2 -39.15 -5.72 -47.20
C ARG A 2 -38.07 -5.85 -48.26
N GLU A 3 -37.11 -4.94 -48.25
CA GLU A 3 -35.94 -5.02 -49.12
C GLU A 3 -35.01 -6.10 -48.58
N SER A 4 -34.92 -7.19 -49.32
CA SER A 4 -33.97 -8.28 -49.11
C SER A 4 -32.57 -7.78 -49.50
N ILE A 5 -31.72 -7.51 -48.52
CA ILE A 5 -30.28 -7.28 -48.75
C ILE A 5 -29.69 -8.60 -49.26
N ARG A 6 -29.61 -8.76 -50.59
CA ARG A 6 -28.82 -9.84 -51.22
C ARG A 6 -27.35 -9.52 -50.96
N SER A 7 -26.73 -10.25 -50.04
CA SER A 7 -25.26 -10.31 -49.97
C SER A 7 -24.75 -10.94 -51.26
N THR A 8 -24.20 -10.12 -52.15
CA THR A 8 -23.49 -10.60 -53.34
C THR A 8 -22.27 -11.38 -52.90
N GLU A 9 -22.30 -12.71 -53.03
CA GLU A 9 -21.11 -13.55 -52.92
C GLU A 9 -20.15 -13.17 -54.05
N LYS A 10 -19.03 -12.52 -53.71
CA LYS A 10 -17.93 -12.34 -54.66
C LYS A 10 -17.33 -13.72 -54.96
N ILE A 11 -17.41 -14.14 -56.21
CA ILE A 11 -16.75 -15.37 -56.68
C ILE A 11 -15.28 -15.03 -56.94
N TYR A 12 -14.41 -15.47 -56.04
CA TYR A 12 -12.97 -15.30 -56.17
C TYR A 12 -12.38 -16.35 -57.10
N THR A 13 -11.39 -15.96 -57.89
CA THR A 13 -10.59 -16.95 -58.62
C THR A 13 -9.76 -17.77 -57.63
N ARG A 14 -9.40 -19.01 -58.02
CA ARG A 14 -8.59 -19.91 -57.19
C ARG A 14 -7.27 -19.27 -56.74
N LYS A 15 -6.68 -18.39 -57.57
CA LYS A 15 -5.44 -17.67 -57.26
C LYS A 15 -5.67 -16.59 -56.20
N GLU A 16 -6.70 -15.76 -56.37
CA GLU A 16 -7.06 -14.72 -55.39
C GLU A 16 -7.42 -15.33 -54.02
N ALA A 17 -8.15 -16.45 -54.02
CA ALA A 17 -8.46 -17.19 -52.79
C ALA A 17 -7.19 -17.72 -52.10
N ALA A 18 -6.21 -18.21 -52.85
CA ALA A 18 -4.93 -18.69 -52.30
C ALA A 18 -4.07 -17.55 -51.74
N ASP A 19 -4.01 -16.41 -52.44
CA ASP A 19 -3.27 -15.23 -51.97
C ASP A 19 -3.90 -14.65 -50.69
N MET A 20 -5.23 -14.61 -50.62
CA MET A 20 -5.96 -14.19 -49.42
C MET A 20 -5.75 -15.13 -48.24
N LEU A 21 -5.76 -16.45 -48.46
CA LEU A 21 -5.47 -17.45 -47.42
C LEU A 21 -4.06 -17.26 -46.85
N LYS A 22 -3.07 -17.09 -47.74
CA LYS A 22 -1.67 -16.85 -47.34
C LYS A 22 -1.50 -15.55 -46.56
N GLY A 23 -2.24 -14.50 -46.92
CA GLY A 23 -2.29 -13.25 -46.16
C GLY A 23 -2.85 -13.47 -44.75
N LYS A 24 -4.02 -14.12 -44.65
CA LYS A 24 -4.67 -14.45 -43.38
C LYS A 24 -3.80 -15.34 -42.48
N GLU A 25 -3.08 -16.29 -43.04
CA GLU A 25 -2.16 -17.15 -42.29
C GLU A 25 -1.01 -16.36 -41.65
N ARG A 26 -0.47 -15.36 -42.36
CA ARG A 26 0.53 -14.44 -41.80
C ARG A 26 -0.06 -13.57 -40.70
N ASP A 27 -1.25 -13.02 -40.91
CA ASP A 27 -1.92 -12.19 -39.90
C ASP A 27 -2.21 -13.00 -38.63
N ILE A 28 -2.68 -14.24 -38.77
CA ILE A 28 -2.90 -15.16 -37.65
C ILE A 28 -1.60 -15.46 -36.92
N HIS A 29 -0.49 -15.62 -37.65
CA HIS A 29 0.82 -15.84 -37.03
C HIS A 29 1.24 -14.63 -36.18
N LEU A 30 1.19 -13.43 -36.75
CA LEU A 30 1.55 -12.19 -36.05
C LEU A 30 0.67 -11.97 -34.81
N LEU A 31 -0.65 -12.15 -34.95
CA LEU A 31 -1.57 -12.02 -33.83
C LEU A 31 -1.30 -13.04 -32.71
N ARG A 32 -0.85 -14.26 -33.06
CA ARG A 32 -0.47 -15.26 -32.06
C ARG A 32 0.81 -14.88 -31.32
N GLU A 33 1.77 -14.28 -32.01
CA GLU A 33 3.00 -13.78 -31.39
C GLU A 33 2.71 -12.61 -30.45
N ASP A 34 1.91 -11.64 -30.88
CA ASP A 34 1.50 -10.50 -30.06
C ASP A 34 0.72 -10.97 -28.82
N LEU A 35 -0.20 -11.92 -28.98
CA LEU A 35 -0.96 -12.48 -27.87
C LEU A 35 -0.05 -13.20 -26.87
N LYS A 36 0.96 -13.94 -27.35
CA LYS A 36 1.94 -14.61 -26.50
C LYS A 36 2.77 -13.60 -25.73
N GLN A 37 3.19 -12.51 -26.37
CA GLN A 37 3.93 -11.45 -25.70
C GLN A 37 3.09 -10.77 -24.62
N ALA A 38 1.87 -10.34 -24.95
CA ALA A 38 0.96 -9.70 -24.00
C ALA A 38 0.65 -10.61 -22.79
N TYR A 39 0.48 -11.91 -23.02
CA TYR A 39 0.28 -12.88 -21.94
C TYR A 39 1.48 -12.95 -20.98
N ASN A 40 2.70 -12.96 -21.52
CA ASN A 40 3.91 -12.97 -20.70
C ASN A 40 4.07 -11.68 -19.89
N ASP A 41 3.74 -10.53 -20.48
CA ASP A 41 3.81 -9.24 -19.81
C ASP A 41 2.80 -9.16 -18.66
N ILE A 42 1.57 -9.61 -18.89
CA ILE A 42 0.53 -9.69 -17.84
C ILE A 42 1.00 -10.62 -16.70
N LEU A 43 1.60 -11.76 -17.02
CA LEU A 43 2.11 -12.70 -16.02
C LEU A 43 3.21 -12.06 -15.16
N LEU A 44 4.14 -11.31 -15.78
CA LEU A 44 5.21 -10.62 -15.07
C LEU A 44 4.66 -9.52 -14.17
N LEU A 45 3.80 -8.65 -14.71
CA LEU A 45 3.17 -7.57 -13.97
C LEU A 45 2.35 -8.09 -12.77
N THR A 46 1.66 -9.22 -12.93
CA THR A 46 0.90 -9.84 -11.85
C THR A 46 1.82 -10.25 -10.70
N LYS A 47 3.00 -10.81 -10.99
CA LYS A 47 4.00 -11.16 -9.98
C LYS A 47 4.56 -9.93 -9.27
N GLU A 48 4.85 -8.87 -10.02
CA GLU A 48 5.36 -7.62 -9.45
C GLU A 48 4.32 -6.96 -8.53
N VAL A 49 3.06 -6.88 -8.98
CA VAL A 49 1.96 -6.37 -8.16
C VAL A 49 1.82 -7.17 -6.87
N GLN A 50 1.93 -8.50 -6.94
CA GLN A 50 1.86 -9.34 -5.75
C GLN A 50 3.04 -9.07 -4.79
N ALA A 51 4.26 -9.02 -5.29
CA ALA A 51 5.44 -8.71 -4.50
C ALA A 51 5.39 -7.30 -3.87
N LEU A 52 4.85 -6.32 -4.60
CA LEU A 52 4.65 -4.97 -4.09
C LEU A 52 3.56 -4.94 -3.00
N LYS A 53 2.47 -5.67 -3.17
CA LYS A 53 1.44 -5.81 -2.13
C LYS A 53 2.00 -6.40 -0.85
N GLU A 54 2.83 -7.42 -0.94
CA GLU A 54 3.50 -8.03 0.22
C GLU A 54 4.47 -7.05 0.90
N LYS A 55 5.23 -6.28 0.12
CA LYS A 55 6.11 -5.21 0.64
C LYS A 55 5.33 -4.09 1.34
N ILE A 56 4.19 -3.68 0.77
CA ILE A 56 3.30 -2.68 1.38
C ILE A 56 2.71 -3.24 2.68
N GLN A 57 2.22 -4.47 2.67
CA GLN A 57 1.62 -5.09 3.85
C GLN A 57 2.62 -5.19 5.01
N THR A 58 3.86 -5.60 4.73
CA THR A 58 4.93 -5.68 5.74
C THR A 58 5.37 -4.31 6.26
N HIS A 59 5.33 -3.26 5.45
CA HIS A 59 5.67 -1.90 5.88
C HIS A 59 4.53 -1.19 6.62
N GLU A 60 3.27 -1.38 6.21
CA GLU A 60 2.12 -0.68 6.77
C GLU A 60 1.52 -1.38 8.00
N ASN A 61 1.65 -2.70 8.10
CA ASN A 61 1.27 -3.54 9.23
C ASN A 61 2.38 -4.58 9.47
N PRO A 62 3.55 -4.16 10.01
CA PRO A 62 4.50 -5.13 10.53
C PRO A 62 3.77 -6.04 11.53
N ASP A 63 4.03 -7.35 11.48
CA ASP A 63 3.45 -8.33 12.40
C ASP A 63 4.10 -8.22 13.80
N ASP A 64 4.06 -7.02 14.36
CA ASP A 64 4.59 -6.67 15.68
C ASP A 64 3.48 -6.47 16.71
N GLY A 65 2.24 -6.84 16.35
CA GLY A 65 1.06 -6.72 17.20
C GLY A 65 0.45 -5.33 17.26
N TYR A 66 0.98 -4.34 16.54
CA TYR A 66 0.38 -3.01 16.47
C TYR A 66 -0.98 -3.01 15.77
N ARG A 67 -1.92 -2.23 16.30
CA ARG A 67 -3.26 -2.10 15.75
C ARG A 67 -3.63 -0.64 15.56
N LYS A 68 -3.97 -0.25 14.32
CA LYS A 68 -4.32 1.14 13.95
C LYS A 68 -5.60 1.62 14.65
N GLU A 69 -6.52 0.71 14.97
CA GLU A 69 -7.78 0.99 15.65
C GLU A 69 -7.63 1.27 17.16
N TRP A 70 -6.43 1.11 17.72
CA TRP A 70 -6.21 1.38 19.15
C TRP A 70 -6.38 2.84 19.51
N THR A 71 -6.78 3.06 20.77
CA THR A 71 -6.73 4.39 21.37
C THR A 71 -5.30 4.90 21.40
N TRP A 72 -5.11 6.22 21.31
CA TRP A 72 -3.78 6.83 21.40
C TRP A 72 -3.03 6.42 22.67
N VAL A 73 -3.73 6.25 23.79
CA VAL A 73 -3.13 5.75 25.05
C VAL A 73 -2.53 4.36 24.85
N LYS A 74 -3.26 3.42 24.24
CA LYS A 74 -2.73 2.07 23.96
C LYS A 74 -1.57 2.12 22.96
N LYS A 75 -1.64 2.97 21.94
CA LYS A 75 -0.55 3.18 20.97
C LYS A 75 0.72 3.70 21.66
N ILE A 76 0.59 4.65 22.58
CA ILE A 76 1.72 5.18 23.38
C ILE A 76 2.34 4.07 24.24
N VAL A 77 1.50 3.31 24.96
CA VAL A 77 1.96 2.19 25.80
C VAL A 77 2.72 1.16 24.97
N PHE A 78 2.16 0.76 23.82
CA PHE A 78 2.81 -0.17 22.90
C PHE A 78 4.21 0.31 22.47
N VAL A 79 4.35 1.59 22.12
CA VAL A 79 5.66 2.14 21.72
C VAL A 79 6.66 2.10 22.87
N LEU A 80 6.23 2.37 24.10
CA LEU A 80 7.09 2.30 25.28
C LEU A 80 7.47 0.85 25.63
N GLU A 81 6.53 -0.09 25.50
CA GLU A 81 6.77 -1.54 25.68
C GLU A 81 7.81 -2.05 24.68
N GLN A 82 7.63 -1.74 23.40
CA GLN A 82 8.55 -2.16 22.33
C GLN A 82 9.94 -1.53 22.49
N ALA A 83 10.03 -0.30 22.97
CA ALA A 83 11.31 0.37 23.17
C ALA A 83 12.10 -0.18 24.37
N GLY A 84 11.42 -0.74 25.38
CA GLY A 84 12.05 -1.28 26.60
C GLY A 84 12.81 -0.24 27.43
N LYS A 85 12.60 1.07 27.16
CA LYS A 85 13.30 2.16 27.81
C LYS A 85 12.43 3.43 27.86
N PRO A 86 12.70 4.37 28.78
CA PRO A 86 12.02 5.65 28.77
C PRO A 86 12.28 6.43 27.47
N LEU A 87 11.23 7.03 26.91
CA LEU A 87 11.30 7.81 25.67
C LEU A 87 10.82 9.24 25.89
N ARG A 88 11.35 10.20 25.14
CA ARG A 88 10.81 11.56 25.08
C ARG A 88 9.65 11.63 24.09
N SER A 89 8.81 12.65 24.26
CA SER A 89 7.68 12.91 23.35
C SER A 89 8.05 12.89 21.86
N PRO A 90 9.15 13.55 21.41
CA PRO A 90 9.56 13.50 20.00
C PRO A 90 9.90 12.09 19.50
N GLU A 91 10.48 11.24 20.34
CA GLU A 91 10.84 9.87 19.99
C GLU A 91 9.58 9.01 19.81
N ILE A 92 8.59 9.18 20.68
CA ILE A 92 7.31 8.49 20.57
C ILE A 92 6.57 8.95 19.30
N ILE A 93 6.57 10.26 19.03
CA ILE A 93 5.97 10.84 17.82
C ILE A 93 6.64 10.27 16.57
N GLU A 94 7.97 10.17 16.54
CA GLU A 94 8.69 9.65 15.37
C GLU A 94 8.27 8.21 15.03
N VAL A 95 8.08 7.36 16.05
CA VAL A 95 7.62 5.98 15.85
C VAL A 95 6.18 5.95 15.36
N LEU A 96 5.29 6.73 15.99
CA LEU A 96 3.86 6.72 15.64
C LEU A 96 3.58 7.41 14.30
N ALA A 97 4.30 8.45 13.93
CA ALA A 97 4.13 9.15 12.65
C ALA A 97 4.45 8.27 11.43
N LYS A 98 5.28 7.23 11.60
CA LYS A 98 5.52 6.22 10.56
C LYS A 98 4.26 5.38 10.28
N ARG A 99 3.38 5.23 11.28
CA ARG A 99 2.20 4.34 11.24
C ARG A 99 0.87 5.10 11.15
N GLU A 100 0.84 6.33 11.62
CA GLU A 100 -0.36 7.15 11.80
C GLU A 100 -0.28 8.41 10.92
N GLU A 101 -1.00 8.38 9.80
CA GLU A 101 -1.00 9.47 8.83
C GLU A 101 -1.48 10.81 9.42
N HIS A 102 -2.52 10.78 10.26
CA HIS A 102 -3.06 11.98 10.90
C HIS A 102 -2.03 12.68 11.79
N LEU A 103 -1.19 11.92 12.49
CA LEU A 103 -0.10 12.48 13.28
C LEU A 103 1.01 12.99 12.36
N ARG A 104 1.39 12.21 11.34
CA ARG A 104 2.45 12.58 10.39
C ARG A 104 2.18 13.91 9.70
N ASN A 105 0.95 14.12 9.25
CA ASN A 105 0.58 15.28 8.44
C ASN A 105 0.10 16.47 9.29
N HIS A 106 0.09 16.37 10.62
CA HIS A 106 -0.34 17.47 11.48
C HIS A 106 0.70 18.60 11.51
N TRP A 107 0.27 19.83 11.24
CA TRP A 107 1.14 21.02 11.17
C TRP A 107 1.94 21.29 12.45
N ASN A 108 1.43 20.86 13.61
CA ASN A 108 2.13 20.88 14.88
C ASN A 108 1.94 19.56 15.63
N GLN A 109 2.81 18.58 15.35
CA GLN A 109 2.72 17.24 15.93
C GLN A 109 2.86 17.26 17.45
N ALA A 110 3.77 18.08 17.99
CA ALA A 110 4.04 18.13 19.42
C ALA A 110 2.83 18.61 20.22
N GLN A 111 2.14 19.66 19.75
CA GLN A 111 0.93 20.18 20.39
C GLN A 111 -0.26 19.23 20.23
N TYR A 112 -0.41 18.60 19.07
CA TYR A 112 -1.47 17.60 18.85
C TYR A 112 -1.27 16.39 19.78
N PHE A 113 -0.03 15.92 19.89
CA PHE A 113 0.30 14.72 20.63
C PHE A 113 0.30 14.91 22.15
N SER A 114 0.52 16.14 22.65
CA SER A 114 0.56 16.42 24.09
C SER A 114 -0.75 16.04 24.80
N ALA A 115 -1.90 16.25 24.16
CA ALA A 115 -3.20 15.86 24.71
C ALA A 115 -3.29 14.35 25.00
N PHE A 116 -2.73 13.52 24.12
CA PHE A 116 -2.74 12.07 24.30
C PHE A 116 -1.75 11.59 25.36
N LEU A 117 -0.60 12.25 25.49
CA LEU A 117 0.33 12.01 26.60
C LEU A 117 -0.33 12.34 27.95
N ASP A 118 -1.03 13.47 28.03
CA ASP A 118 -1.76 13.84 29.24
C ASP A 118 -2.89 12.85 29.56
N MET A 119 -3.60 12.33 28.55
CA MET A 119 -4.57 11.25 28.75
C MET A 119 -3.92 9.97 29.27
N ALA A 120 -2.76 9.58 28.74
CA ALA A 120 -2.06 8.38 29.17
C ALA A 120 -1.53 8.50 30.62
N LEU A 121 -1.04 9.70 30.99
CA LEU A 121 -0.65 10.03 32.37
C LEU A 121 -1.86 9.98 33.31
N LYS A 122 -2.99 10.60 32.94
CA LYS A 122 -4.23 10.60 33.74
C LYS A 122 -4.82 9.20 33.92
N ALA A 123 -4.67 8.35 32.92
CA ALA A 123 -5.07 6.95 32.98
C ALA A 123 -4.05 6.05 33.74
N GLU A 124 -3.00 6.64 34.31
CA GLU A 124 -1.92 5.97 35.06
C GLU A 124 -1.26 4.83 34.28
N ARG A 125 -1.29 4.89 32.95
CA ARG A 125 -0.65 3.89 32.09
C ARG A 125 0.84 4.15 31.90
N ILE A 126 1.23 5.41 32.06
CA ILE A 126 2.61 5.86 31.94
C ILE A 126 2.92 6.84 33.08
N LYS A 127 4.20 6.97 33.41
CA LYS A 127 4.76 7.99 34.30
C LYS A 127 5.69 8.89 33.51
N ARG A 128 6.04 10.04 34.10
CA ARG A 128 7.03 10.96 33.54
C ARG A 128 8.10 11.36 34.55
N GLU A 129 9.33 11.51 34.07
CA GLU A 129 10.49 11.95 34.86
C GLU A 129 11.16 13.14 34.18
N LYS A 130 11.60 14.12 34.98
CA LYS A 130 12.45 15.21 34.50
C LYS A 130 13.90 14.94 34.88
N ARG A 131 14.78 14.88 33.89
CA ARG A 131 16.21 14.65 34.09
C ARG A 131 16.98 15.97 34.11
N LYS A 132 17.98 16.06 34.99
CA LYS A 132 18.79 17.27 35.16
C LYS A 132 19.59 17.55 33.89
N GLY A 133 19.53 18.79 33.40
CA GLY A 133 20.24 19.21 32.19
C GLY A 133 19.51 18.90 30.87
N GLU A 134 18.38 18.21 30.92
CA GLU A 134 17.61 17.85 29.73
C GLU A 134 16.34 18.68 29.57
N ARG A 135 16.00 19.02 28.31
CA ARG A 135 14.74 19.71 28.00
C ARG A 135 13.62 18.69 27.80
N GLY A 136 12.54 18.86 28.56
CA GLY A 136 11.35 18.01 28.48
C GLY A 136 11.31 16.91 29.53
N PHE A 137 10.41 15.95 29.30
CA PHE A 137 10.20 14.80 30.17
C PHE A 137 10.48 13.51 29.41
N TYR A 138 10.92 12.49 30.16
CA TYR A 138 10.94 11.10 29.73
C TYR A 138 9.67 10.43 30.22
N TYR A 139 9.06 9.63 29.35
CA TYR A 139 7.87 8.85 29.61
C TYR A 139 8.25 7.37 29.68
N PHE A 140 7.67 6.65 30.62
CA PHE A 140 7.90 5.22 30.83
C PHE A 140 6.65 4.55 31.39
N LEU A 141 6.58 3.23 31.28
CA LEU A 141 5.44 2.46 31.79
C LEU A 141 5.38 2.53 33.31
N THR A 142 4.16 2.46 33.85
CA THR A 142 3.89 2.50 35.29
C THR A 142 4.48 1.33 36.05
#